data_AF-A0A7S0IA54-F1
#
_entry.id   AF-A0A7S0IA54-F1
#
_cell.length_a   1.000
_cell.length_b   1.000
_cell.length_c   1.000
_cell.angle_alpha   90.00
_cell.angle_beta   90.00
_cell.angle_gamma   90.00
#
_symmetry.space_group_name_H-M   'P 1'
#
loop_
_entity.id
_entity.type
_entity.pdbx_description
1 polymer ?
#
loop_
_entity_poly.entity_id
_entity_poly.type
_entity_poly.pdbx_seq_one_letter_code
_entity_poly.pdbx_strand_id
1 'polypeptide(L)'
;MADEDTPPGNRSDNAPKLTAAQIKERGVSGDSVKQALMGTGQMDYVLDAQGNLRMPKNSSTDNSKTNAVQKTEALIAEFREVFATLKDIGLVMEHAGKSSRNIRKKLEEAIKASQTQLARVEALKDLGNTYEAKADDVLDIAKAVEDGTKSKLAMMGRNTDGILKDFDDAVKAQRAKAKRGDDEDEDLIITQAGAGGVLLDGISFPNEMCPMSGKKLVDIDEPVADEKGYVYERAAIEDYIRRNGKPEGRGGAGEKVMSCPVAGTSHQVAVSKLKPSREVEKLKRLKARQVGDKRRRSDVEEIISP
;
A
#
# COMPACT_ATOMS: atom_id res chain seq x y z
N MET A 1 8.37 36.40 -35.30
CA MET A 1 9.66 36.96 -34.82
C MET A 1 9.47 37.12 -33.33
N ALA A 2 9.67 36.02 -32.59
CA ALA A 2 10.91 35.69 -31.85
C ALA A 2 10.99 36.61 -30.62
N ASP A 3 10.96 36.11 -29.38
CA ASP A 3 11.95 35.20 -28.78
C ASP A 3 11.27 34.18 -27.82
N GLU A 4 11.43 32.87 -28.03
CA GLU A 4 12.48 31.99 -27.46
C GLU A 4 12.48 31.89 -25.92
N ASP A 5 11.57 31.04 -25.43
CA ASP A 5 11.89 29.79 -24.73
C ASP A 5 13.29 29.73 -24.06
N THR A 6 13.43 30.33 -22.88
CA THR A 6 14.62 30.14 -22.04
C THR A 6 14.25 29.20 -20.88
N PRO A 7 14.82 27.98 -20.80
CA PRO A 7 14.59 27.08 -19.66
C PRO A 7 15.22 27.66 -18.39
N PRO A 8 14.69 27.34 -17.19
CA PRO A 8 15.21 27.89 -15.93
C PRO A 8 16.67 27.48 -15.76
N GLY A 9 17.55 28.48 -15.75
CA GLY A 9 18.99 28.32 -15.62
C GLY A 9 19.38 27.48 -14.42
N ASN A 10 20.21 26.48 -14.70
CA ASN A 10 20.82 25.57 -13.74
C ASN A 10 21.67 26.39 -12.75
N ARG A 11 21.21 26.54 -11.50
CA ARG A 11 21.90 27.29 -10.43
C ARG A 11 23.10 26.52 -9.83
N SER A 12 23.86 25.79 -10.63
CA SER A 12 25.06 25.06 -10.18
C SER A 12 26.33 25.92 -10.12
N ASP A 13 26.33 27.10 -10.73
CA ASP A 13 27.57 27.85 -11.01
C ASP A 13 28.10 28.72 -9.84
N ASN A 14 27.48 28.66 -8.65
CA ASN A 14 27.80 29.54 -7.51
C ASN A 14 28.30 28.81 -6.25
N ALA A 15 28.83 27.59 -6.37
CA ALA A 15 29.59 27.00 -5.27
C ALA A 15 30.92 27.78 -5.09
N PRO A 16 31.27 28.26 -3.88
CA PRO A 16 32.53 28.96 -3.67
C PRO A 16 33.70 28.01 -3.89
N LYS A 17 34.51 28.32 -4.91
CA LYS A 17 35.80 27.68 -5.16
C LYS A 17 36.73 27.97 -3.99
N LEU A 18 37.24 26.93 -3.33
CA LEU A 18 38.14 27.06 -2.19
C LEU A 18 39.51 26.49 -2.57
N THR A 19 40.56 27.28 -2.42
CA THR A 19 41.95 26.79 -2.48
C THR A 19 42.36 26.18 -1.14
N ALA A 20 43.35 25.29 -1.13
CA ALA A 20 43.92 24.80 0.14
C ALA A 20 44.50 25.94 0.99
N ALA A 21 44.99 27.01 0.36
CA ALA A 21 45.42 28.23 1.05
C ALA A 21 44.25 28.94 1.76
N GLN A 22 43.09 29.07 1.10
CA GLN A 22 41.88 29.66 1.70
C GLN A 22 41.27 28.79 2.80
N ILE A 23 41.39 27.46 2.68
CA ILE A 23 41.01 26.50 3.72
C ILE A 23 41.91 26.68 4.95
N LYS A 24 43.23 26.80 4.74
CA LYS A 24 44.22 27.02 5.81
C LYS A 24 44.11 28.41 6.46
N GLU A 25 43.84 29.46 5.68
CA GLU A 25 43.62 30.84 6.16
C GLU A 25 42.36 30.96 7.03
N ARG A 26 41.36 30.10 6.79
CA ARG A 26 40.18 29.93 7.64
C ARG A 26 40.43 29.04 8.87
N GLY A 27 41.68 28.65 9.14
CA GLY A 27 42.04 27.80 10.27
C GLY A 27 41.65 26.33 10.12
N VAL A 28 41.29 25.88 8.90
CA VAL A 28 40.85 24.51 8.64
C VAL A 28 42.05 23.67 8.22
N SER A 29 42.32 22.57 8.93
CA SER A 29 43.33 21.60 8.49
C SER A 29 42.79 20.73 7.35
N GLY A 30 43.67 20.26 6.47
CA GLY A 30 43.30 19.29 5.43
C GLY A 30 42.65 18.01 5.99
N ASP A 31 43.10 17.58 7.18
CA ASP A 31 42.51 16.45 7.90
C ASP A 31 41.06 16.72 8.33
N SER A 32 40.72 17.95 8.69
CA SER A 32 39.35 18.35 9.05
C SER A 32 38.42 18.30 7.84
N VAL A 33 38.91 18.72 6.66
CA VAL A 33 38.16 18.60 5.38
C VAL A 33 37.94 17.13 5.04
N LYS A 34 38.97 16.29 5.19
CA LYS A 34 38.89 14.84 4.97
C LYS A 34 37.86 14.18 5.89
N GLN A 35 37.88 14.48 7.19
CA GLN A 35 36.90 13.95 8.13
C GLN A 35 35.46 14.40 7.82
N ALA A 36 35.27 15.64 7.38
CA ALA A 36 33.96 16.15 6.95
C ALA A 36 33.42 15.43 5.70
N LEU A 37 34.29 15.18 4.70
CA LEU A 37 33.95 14.42 3.49
C LEU A 37 33.65 12.94 3.76
N MET A 38 34.30 12.35 4.77
CA MET A 38 34.17 10.90 5.05
C MET A 38 33.05 10.51 6.00
N GLY A 39 32.49 11.44 6.80
CA GLY A 39 31.51 11.03 7.82
C GLY A 39 32.05 10.88 9.24
N THR A 40 33.33 11.19 9.51
CA THR A 40 34.05 10.60 10.66
C THR A 40 34.51 11.59 11.75
N GLY A 41 34.17 12.89 11.67
CA GLY A 41 34.61 13.92 12.62
C GLY A 41 33.49 14.63 13.38
N GLN A 42 33.80 15.15 14.58
CA GLN A 42 32.99 16.14 15.30
C GLN A 42 33.18 17.52 14.63
N MET A 43 32.08 18.24 14.38
CA MET A 43 32.05 19.32 13.38
C MET A 43 32.69 20.63 13.87
N ASP A 44 33.78 21.04 13.22
CA ASP A 44 34.08 22.46 12.99
C ASP A 44 33.46 22.96 11.65
N TYR A 45 33.09 22.05 10.71
CA TYR A 45 32.59 22.41 9.36
C TYR A 45 31.57 21.40 8.79
N VAL A 46 30.49 21.88 8.17
CA VAL A 46 29.34 21.15 7.58
C VAL A 46 29.24 21.41 6.07
N LEU A 47 28.91 20.40 5.26
CA LEU A 47 28.43 20.63 3.89
C LEU A 47 26.95 21.07 3.93
N ASP A 48 26.62 22.20 3.31
CA ASP A 48 25.21 22.62 3.17
C ASP A 48 24.43 21.72 2.17
N ALA A 49 23.13 21.98 2.01
CA ALA A 49 22.29 21.20 1.09
C ALA A 49 22.79 21.26 -0.36
N GLN A 50 23.50 22.34 -0.70
CA GLN A 50 24.12 22.60 -1.99
C GLN A 50 25.54 21.99 -2.12
N GLY A 51 26.09 21.39 -1.08
CA GLY A 51 27.42 20.76 -1.10
C GLY A 51 28.58 21.70 -0.81
N ASN A 52 28.34 22.88 -0.23
CA ASN A 52 29.39 23.83 0.14
C ASN A 52 29.85 23.63 1.59
N LEU A 53 31.16 23.72 1.83
CA LEU A 53 31.74 23.69 3.17
C LEU A 53 31.39 25.00 3.92
N ARG A 54 30.67 24.91 5.04
CA ARG A 54 30.31 26.04 5.93
C ARG A 54 30.62 25.72 7.39
N MET A 55 30.92 26.73 8.22
CA MET A 55 30.89 26.54 9.67
C MET A 55 29.44 26.35 10.16
N PRO A 56 29.18 25.48 11.14
CA PRO A 56 27.89 25.43 11.81
C PRO A 56 27.59 26.79 12.46
N LYS A 57 26.37 27.31 12.30
CA LYS A 57 26.00 28.56 12.97
C LYS A 57 25.85 28.26 14.47
N ASN A 58 26.45 29.07 15.34
CA ASN A 58 26.32 29.00 16.81
C ASN A 58 24.90 29.31 17.35
N SER A 59 23.85 29.02 16.58
CA SER A 59 22.48 29.08 17.04
C SER A 59 22.08 27.69 17.52
N SER A 60 21.61 27.60 18.76
CA SER A 60 21.17 26.42 19.52
C SER A 60 20.19 25.45 18.81
N THR A 61 19.82 25.70 17.56
CA THR A 61 18.96 24.85 16.72
C THR A 61 19.73 23.99 15.72
N ASP A 62 21.03 24.24 15.47
CA ASP A 62 21.89 23.43 14.59
C ASP A 62 22.65 22.33 15.36
N ASN A 63 22.15 21.96 16.56
CA ASN A 63 22.71 20.94 17.46
C ASN A 63 22.59 19.50 16.94
N SER A 64 22.22 19.28 15.68
CA SER A 64 22.32 17.95 15.07
C SER A 64 23.81 17.65 14.87
N LYS A 65 24.40 16.90 15.80
CA LYS A 65 25.80 16.43 15.81
C LYS A 65 26.18 15.51 14.62
N THR A 66 25.39 15.49 13.56
CA THR A 66 25.55 14.61 12.41
C THR A 66 25.99 15.40 11.17
N ASN A 67 27.06 14.95 10.54
CA ASN A 67 27.58 15.58 9.34
C ASN A 67 26.72 15.26 8.10
N ALA A 68 26.95 15.94 6.98
CA ALA A 68 26.10 15.81 5.78
C ALA A 68 26.08 14.39 5.20
N VAL A 69 27.19 13.65 5.31
CA VAL A 69 27.29 12.24 4.91
C VAL A 69 26.38 11.39 5.79
N GLN A 70 26.49 11.53 7.12
CA GLN A 70 25.65 10.81 8.08
C GLN A 70 24.16 11.13 7.92
N LYS A 71 23.82 12.40 7.63
CA LYS A 71 22.44 12.81 7.32
C LYS A 71 21.91 12.16 6.04
N THR A 72 22.75 12.06 5.01
CA THR A 72 22.38 11.41 3.75
C THR A 72 22.26 9.89 3.92
N GLU A 73 23.13 9.28 4.72
CA GLU A 73 23.03 7.86 5.10
C GLU A 73 21.76 7.56 5.90
N ALA A 74 21.37 8.43 6.84
CA ALA A 74 20.10 8.33 7.54
C ALA A 74 18.90 8.42 6.58
N LEU A 75 18.92 9.37 5.64
CA LEU A 75 17.90 9.48 4.60
C LEU A 75 17.83 8.23 3.71
N ILE A 76 18.98 7.63 3.35
CA ILE A 76 19.03 6.36 2.60
C ILE A 76 18.37 5.22 3.40
N ALA A 77 18.52 5.20 4.72
CA ALA A 77 17.86 4.22 5.57
C ALA A 77 16.32 4.39 5.55
N GLU A 78 15.83 5.64 5.60
CA GLU A 78 14.40 5.97 5.54
C GLU A 78 13.74 5.52 4.20
N PHE A 79 14.49 5.51 3.09
CA PHE A 79 13.96 5.02 1.81
C PHE A 79 13.48 3.56 1.86
N ARG A 80 14.03 2.72 2.75
CA ARG A 80 13.56 1.34 2.92
C ARG A 80 12.12 1.27 3.41
N GLU A 81 11.75 2.15 4.35
CA GLU A 81 10.38 2.26 4.86
C GLU A 81 9.44 2.82 3.79
N VAL A 82 9.90 3.77 2.98
CA VAL A 82 9.16 4.28 1.83
C VAL A 82 8.88 3.17 0.81
N PHE A 83 9.87 2.31 0.52
CA PHE A 83 9.69 1.19 -0.40
C PHE A 83 8.65 0.18 0.12
N ALA A 84 8.73 -0.16 1.41
CA ALA A 84 7.76 -1.05 2.05
C ALA A 84 6.34 -0.45 2.01
N THR A 85 6.21 0.83 2.37
CA THR A 85 4.92 1.54 2.37
C THR A 85 4.30 1.59 0.97
N LEU A 86 5.09 1.91 -0.06
CA LEU A 86 4.61 1.90 -1.44
C LEU A 86 4.20 0.49 -1.89
N LYS A 87 4.93 -0.55 -1.47
CA LYS A 87 4.54 -1.94 -1.73
C LYS A 87 3.18 -2.25 -1.10
N ASP A 88 2.98 -1.92 0.17
CA ASP A 88 1.75 -2.19 0.88
C ASP A 88 0.55 -1.44 0.27
N ILE A 89 0.73 -0.16 -0.07
CA ILE A 89 -0.29 0.62 -0.79
C ILE A 89 -0.64 -0.05 -2.13
N GLY A 90 0.36 -0.51 -2.88
CA GLY A 90 0.17 -1.23 -4.13
C GLY A 90 -0.68 -2.50 -3.96
N LEU A 91 -0.41 -3.27 -2.90
CA LEU A 91 -1.18 -4.48 -2.57
C LEU A 91 -2.63 -4.17 -2.15
N VAL A 92 -2.84 -3.14 -1.33
CA VAL A 92 -4.17 -2.68 -0.93
C VAL A 92 -4.99 -2.22 -2.14
N MET A 93 -4.35 -1.51 -3.08
CA MET A 93 -5.03 -1.10 -4.33
C MET A 93 -5.48 -2.31 -5.15
N GLU A 94 -4.61 -3.30 -5.33
CA GLU A 94 -4.93 -4.50 -6.11
C GLU A 94 -5.96 -5.38 -5.41
N HIS A 95 -5.95 -5.44 -4.07
CA HIS A 95 -7.01 -6.04 -3.28
C HIS A 95 -8.36 -5.35 -3.52
N ALA A 96 -8.38 -4.02 -3.60
CA ALA A 96 -9.58 -3.23 -3.89
C ALA A 96 -9.97 -3.22 -5.39
N GLY A 97 -9.38 -4.10 -6.22
CA GLY A 97 -9.64 -4.17 -7.67
C GLY A 97 -9.12 -2.97 -8.47
N LYS A 98 -8.28 -2.11 -7.89
CA LYS A 98 -7.71 -0.91 -8.52
C LYS A 98 -6.28 -1.17 -9.01
N SER A 99 -5.91 -0.54 -10.12
CA SER A 99 -4.56 -0.69 -10.68
C SER A 99 -3.48 -0.03 -9.83
N SER A 100 -2.45 -0.79 -9.46
CA SER A 100 -1.24 -0.30 -8.75
C SER A 100 -0.17 0.31 -9.65
N ARG A 101 -0.42 0.48 -10.96
CA ARG A 101 0.60 0.94 -11.93
C ARG A 101 1.26 2.28 -11.55
N ASN A 102 0.47 3.21 -11.01
CA ASN A 102 0.99 4.52 -10.58
C ASN A 102 1.89 4.38 -9.34
N ILE A 103 1.58 3.44 -8.44
CA ILE A 103 2.41 3.15 -7.27
C ILE A 103 3.73 2.51 -7.67
N ARG A 104 3.69 1.58 -8.64
CA ARG A 104 4.92 1.01 -9.23
C ARG A 104 5.83 2.08 -9.82
N LYS A 105 5.29 3.08 -10.53
CA LYS A 105 6.07 4.21 -11.06
C LYS A 105 6.70 5.04 -9.94
N LYS A 106 5.93 5.36 -8.89
CA LYS A 106 6.45 6.07 -7.71
C LYS A 106 7.55 5.28 -6.98
N LEU A 107 7.42 3.95 -6.92
CA LEU A 107 8.45 3.08 -6.37
C LEU A 107 9.73 3.14 -7.21
N GLU A 108 9.61 3.13 -8.53
CA GLU A 108 10.75 3.30 -9.44
C GLU A 108 11.45 4.66 -9.25
N GLU A 109 10.68 5.74 -9.13
CA GLU A 109 11.21 7.09 -8.83
C GLU A 109 11.91 7.15 -7.47
N ALA A 110 11.32 6.56 -6.44
CA ALA A 110 11.91 6.51 -5.10
C ALA A 110 13.22 5.71 -5.08
N ILE A 111 13.28 4.59 -5.82
CA ILE A 111 14.50 3.79 -5.96
C ILE A 111 15.60 4.61 -6.65
N LYS A 112 15.27 5.30 -7.76
CA LYS A 112 16.23 6.20 -8.46
C LYS A 112 16.75 7.30 -7.54
N ALA A 113 15.88 7.90 -6.72
CA ALA A 113 16.27 8.91 -5.75
C ALA A 113 17.23 8.33 -4.68
N SER A 114 16.93 7.15 -4.14
CA SER A 114 17.77 6.46 -3.17
C SER A 114 19.16 6.12 -3.73
N GLN A 115 19.22 5.57 -4.95
CA GLN A 115 20.48 5.29 -5.65
C GLN A 115 21.31 6.55 -5.89
N THR A 116 20.66 7.66 -6.23
CA THR A 116 21.33 8.96 -6.39
C THR A 116 21.99 9.40 -5.09
N GLN A 117 21.31 9.25 -3.95
CA GLN A 117 21.88 9.58 -2.65
C GLN A 117 23.03 8.64 -2.26
N LEU A 118 22.91 7.34 -2.53
CA LEU A 118 23.96 6.36 -2.29
C LEU A 118 25.23 6.68 -3.10
N ALA A 119 25.07 6.93 -4.41
CA ALA A 119 26.15 7.34 -5.30
C ALA A 119 26.82 8.63 -4.82
N ARG A 120 26.05 9.59 -4.31
CA ARG A 120 26.58 10.84 -3.74
C ARG A 120 27.40 10.60 -2.48
N VAL A 121 26.94 9.72 -1.58
CA VAL A 121 27.69 9.34 -0.36
C VAL A 121 29.00 8.64 -0.73
N GLU A 122 28.98 7.71 -1.68
CA GLU A 122 30.21 7.05 -2.15
C GLU A 122 31.17 8.05 -2.81
N ALA A 123 30.67 8.98 -3.63
CA ALA A 123 31.49 10.02 -4.24
C ALA A 123 32.15 10.93 -3.19
N LEU A 124 31.42 11.30 -2.13
CA LEU A 124 31.95 12.08 -1.01
C LEU A 124 33.06 11.32 -0.26
N LYS A 125 32.85 10.02 0.00
CA LYS A 125 33.84 9.18 0.68
C LYS A 125 35.10 8.98 -0.18
N ASP A 126 34.94 8.73 -1.48
CA ASP A 126 36.08 8.59 -2.41
C ASP A 126 36.87 9.90 -2.52
N LEU A 127 36.17 11.04 -2.60
CA LEU A 127 36.81 12.35 -2.57
C LEU A 127 37.57 12.56 -1.26
N GLY A 128 36.98 12.20 -0.12
CA GLY A 128 37.66 12.28 1.18
C GLY A 128 38.89 11.38 1.27
N ASN A 129 38.84 10.18 0.71
CA ASN A 129 39.95 9.24 0.70
C ASN A 129 41.12 9.73 -0.16
N THR A 130 40.82 10.39 -1.28
CA THR A 130 41.81 10.85 -2.26
C THR A 130 42.24 12.30 -2.05
N TYR A 131 41.57 13.05 -1.17
CA TYR A 131 41.89 14.45 -0.89
C TYR A 131 43.30 14.63 -0.30
N GLU A 132 44.09 15.46 -0.97
CA GLU A 132 45.42 15.90 -0.53
C GLU A 132 45.47 17.43 -0.58
N ALA A 133 45.84 18.07 0.53
CA ALA A 133 45.85 19.52 0.62
C ALA A 133 47.10 20.11 -0.05
N LYS A 134 47.00 20.47 -1.34
CA LYS A 134 48.05 21.17 -2.12
C LYS A 134 47.71 22.65 -2.24
N ALA A 135 48.66 23.51 -1.88
CA ALA A 135 48.46 24.95 -1.70
C ALA A 135 47.84 25.69 -2.91
N ASP A 136 48.18 25.24 -4.12
CA ASP A 136 47.80 25.88 -5.39
C ASP A 136 46.58 25.24 -6.06
N ASP A 137 46.08 24.10 -5.55
CA ASP A 137 44.94 23.40 -6.13
C ASP A 137 43.62 24.06 -5.70
N VAL A 138 42.83 24.49 -6.67
CA VAL A 138 41.44 24.93 -6.48
C VAL A 138 40.56 23.68 -6.46
N LEU A 139 39.96 23.36 -5.32
CA LEU A 139 39.01 22.26 -5.23
C LEU A 139 37.57 22.78 -5.33
N ASP A 140 36.92 22.46 -6.44
CA ASP A 140 35.47 22.59 -6.58
C ASP A 140 34.81 21.31 -6.05
N ILE A 141 34.53 21.30 -4.74
CA ILE A 141 33.92 20.14 -4.06
C ILE A 141 32.57 19.81 -4.68
N ALA A 142 31.76 20.82 -5.04
CA ALA A 142 30.45 20.60 -5.62
C ALA A 142 30.55 19.88 -6.97
N LYS A 143 31.42 20.36 -7.85
CA LYS A 143 31.68 19.72 -9.15
C LYS A 143 32.30 18.33 -9.01
N ALA A 144 33.29 18.17 -8.12
CA ALA A 144 33.94 16.88 -7.89
C ALA A 144 32.94 15.81 -7.38
N VAL A 145 32.04 16.21 -6.48
CA VAL A 145 30.98 15.34 -5.97
C VAL A 145 29.95 15.05 -7.05
N GLU A 146 29.57 16.02 -7.88
CA GLU A 146 28.62 15.81 -8.99
C GLU A 146 29.18 14.83 -10.04
N ASP A 147 30.41 15.05 -10.50
CA ASP A 147 31.08 14.19 -11.47
C ASP A 147 31.31 12.78 -10.89
N GLY A 148 31.71 12.70 -9.63
CA GLY A 148 31.81 11.44 -8.89
C GLY A 148 30.45 10.73 -8.79
N THR A 149 29.37 11.45 -8.48
CA THR A 149 28.01 10.88 -8.36
C THR A 149 27.55 10.32 -9.70
N LYS A 150 27.76 11.04 -10.82
CA LYS A 150 27.44 10.55 -12.17
C LYS A 150 28.21 9.28 -12.51
N SER A 151 29.51 9.24 -12.20
CA SER A 151 30.35 8.05 -12.41
C SER A 151 29.89 6.85 -11.59
N LYS A 152 29.59 7.07 -10.30
CA LYS A 152 29.04 6.04 -9.40
C LYS A 152 27.68 5.53 -9.87
N LEU A 153 26.78 6.41 -10.29
CA LEU A 153 25.49 6.02 -10.86
C LEU A 153 25.64 5.15 -12.12
N ALA A 154 26.60 5.47 -12.99
CA ALA A 154 26.87 4.66 -14.18
C ALA A 154 27.37 3.25 -13.81
N MET A 155 28.16 3.13 -12.74
CA MET A 155 28.66 1.84 -12.23
C MET A 155 27.61 1.04 -11.44
N MET A 156 26.69 1.70 -10.75
CA MET A 156 25.64 1.08 -9.92
C MET A 156 24.57 0.30 -10.72
N GLY A 157 24.72 0.22 -12.05
CA GLY A 157 23.97 -0.59 -12.99
C GLY A 157 22.80 -1.43 -12.44
N ARG A 158 21.57 -0.98 -12.74
CA ARG A 158 20.29 -1.72 -12.72
C ARG A 158 19.96 -2.57 -11.49
N ASN A 159 20.64 -2.40 -10.35
CA ASN A 159 20.33 -3.14 -9.13
C ASN A 159 19.04 -2.66 -8.44
N THR A 160 18.10 -2.14 -9.23
CA THR A 160 16.70 -1.82 -8.91
C THR A 160 15.80 -3.04 -9.04
N ASP A 161 16.26 -4.08 -9.75
CA ASP A 161 15.45 -5.21 -10.19
C ASP A 161 14.88 -6.00 -9.01
N GLY A 162 15.60 -6.13 -7.89
CA GLY A 162 15.11 -6.87 -6.72
C GLY A 162 13.83 -6.29 -6.13
N ILE A 163 13.83 -4.98 -5.80
CA ILE A 163 12.68 -4.33 -5.13
C ILE A 163 11.48 -4.23 -6.08
N LEU A 164 11.70 -3.88 -7.34
CA LEU A 164 10.63 -3.82 -8.34
C LEU A 164 10.07 -5.20 -8.66
N LYS A 165 10.92 -6.22 -8.74
CA LYS A 165 10.49 -7.61 -8.92
C LYS A 165 9.69 -8.10 -7.72
N ASP A 166 10.14 -7.82 -6.49
CA ASP A 166 9.42 -8.17 -5.27
C ASP A 166 8.04 -7.50 -5.20
N PHE A 167 7.93 -6.26 -5.70
CA PHE A 167 6.66 -5.58 -5.86
C PHE A 167 5.77 -6.27 -6.90
N ASP A 168 6.31 -6.51 -8.10
CA ASP A 168 5.58 -7.12 -9.22
C ASP A 168 5.11 -8.54 -8.88
N ASP A 169 5.94 -9.33 -8.20
CA ASP A 169 5.63 -10.68 -7.72
C ASP A 169 4.55 -10.65 -6.63
N ALA A 170 4.61 -9.70 -5.70
CA ALA A 170 3.59 -9.54 -4.66
C ALA A 170 2.24 -9.12 -5.25
N VAL A 171 2.23 -8.17 -6.20
CA VAL A 171 1.01 -7.77 -6.93
C VAL A 171 0.45 -8.94 -7.74
N LYS A 172 1.30 -9.72 -8.42
CA LYS A 172 0.88 -10.91 -9.16
C LYS A 172 0.27 -11.96 -8.24
N ALA A 173 0.89 -12.21 -7.07
CA ALA A 173 0.35 -13.10 -6.06
C ALA A 173 -0.99 -12.60 -5.52
N GLN A 174 -1.13 -11.29 -5.29
CA GLN A 174 -2.38 -10.68 -4.83
C GLN A 174 -3.50 -10.83 -5.88
N ARG A 175 -3.21 -10.59 -7.16
CA ARG A 175 -4.15 -10.83 -8.26
C ARG A 175 -4.53 -12.30 -8.37
N ALA A 176 -3.57 -13.21 -8.16
CA ALA A 176 -3.85 -14.64 -8.15
C ALA A 176 -4.74 -15.04 -6.97
N LYS A 177 -4.56 -14.42 -5.80
CA LYS A 177 -5.46 -14.57 -4.64
C LYS A 177 -6.84 -14.01 -4.94
N ALA A 178 -6.97 -12.82 -5.51
CA ALA A 178 -8.26 -12.26 -5.90
C ALA A 178 -8.98 -13.15 -6.94
N LYS A 179 -8.26 -13.70 -7.91
CA LYS A 179 -8.80 -14.66 -8.89
C LYS A 179 -9.16 -16.03 -8.29
N ARG A 180 -8.53 -16.42 -7.18
CA ARG A 180 -8.90 -17.62 -6.40
C ARG A 180 -9.94 -17.31 -5.31
N GLY A 181 -10.16 -16.03 -5.03
CA GLY A 181 -10.97 -15.48 -3.94
C GLY A 181 -12.37 -15.04 -4.34
N ASP A 182 -12.71 -15.13 -5.63
CA ASP A 182 -14.11 -15.08 -6.13
C ASP A 182 -14.97 -16.22 -5.54
N ASP A 183 -14.35 -17.21 -4.88
CA ASP A 183 -15.07 -18.29 -4.20
C ASP A 183 -15.10 -18.21 -2.66
N GLU A 184 -14.24 -17.43 -1.96
CA GLU A 184 -14.15 -17.58 -0.49
C GLU A 184 -14.18 -16.32 0.40
N ASP A 185 -13.80 -15.09 0.00
CA ASP A 185 -13.64 -14.00 1.00
C ASP A 185 -14.24 -12.62 0.64
N GLU A 186 -15.19 -12.53 -0.30
CA GLU A 186 -16.13 -11.39 -0.31
C GLU A 186 -17.30 -11.71 0.64
N ASP A 187 -17.23 -11.17 1.87
CA ASP A 187 -18.27 -10.31 2.46
C ASP A 187 -18.00 -10.12 3.96
N LEU A 188 -17.11 -9.18 4.27
CA LEU A 188 -17.09 -8.50 5.56
C LEU A 188 -17.66 -7.09 5.35
N ILE A 189 -18.94 -7.05 4.96
CA ILE A 189 -19.73 -5.82 4.95
C ILE A 189 -20.15 -5.57 6.41
N ILE A 190 -19.31 -4.87 7.17
CA ILE A 190 -19.77 -4.12 8.35
C ILE A 190 -20.43 -2.85 7.82
N THR A 191 -21.70 -2.92 7.43
CA THR A 191 -22.53 -1.72 7.33
C THR A 191 -23.09 -1.43 8.71
N GLN A 192 -22.48 -0.45 9.36
CA GLN A 192 -23.00 0.18 10.55
C GLN A 192 -24.38 0.80 10.26
N ALA A 193 -25.33 0.46 11.14
CA ALA A 193 -26.59 1.15 11.47
C ALA A 193 -27.77 1.08 10.47
N GLY A 194 -28.86 0.42 10.88
CA GLY A 194 -30.19 0.85 10.43
C GLY A 194 -31.35 -0.15 10.55
N ALA A 195 -31.13 -1.43 10.30
CA ALA A 195 -32.20 -2.44 10.34
C ALA A 195 -31.63 -3.72 10.96
N GLY A 196 -32.31 -4.28 11.96
CA GLY A 196 -31.85 -5.37 12.84
C GLY A 196 -31.47 -6.68 12.14
N GLY A 197 -30.39 -6.66 11.37
CA GLY A 197 -29.80 -7.82 10.72
C GLY A 197 -29.04 -8.69 11.70
N VAL A 198 -28.99 -9.99 11.41
CA VAL A 198 -28.28 -11.00 12.20
C VAL A 198 -26.98 -11.35 11.48
N LEU A 199 -25.87 -11.32 12.24
CA LEU A 199 -24.56 -11.76 11.77
C LEU A 199 -24.43 -13.27 11.97
N LEU A 200 -24.34 -14.03 10.87
CA LEU A 200 -24.15 -15.49 10.90
C LEU A 200 -22.80 -15.84 10.26
N ASP A 201 -21.86 -16.34 11.08
CA ASP A 201 -20.48 -16.69 10.67
C ASP A 201 -19.79 -15.61 9.81
N GLY A 202 -19.96 -14.34 10.17
CA GLY A 202 -19.34 -13.19 9.51
C GLY A 202 -20.12 -12.59 8.34
N ILE A 203 -21.24 -13.23 7.93
CA ILE A 203 -22.12 -12.74 6.86
C ILE A 203 -23.35 -12.07 7.49
N SER A 204 -23.69 -10.86 7.05
CA SER A 204 -24.83 -10.09 7.58
C SER A 204 -26.09 -10.33 6.77
N PHE A 205 -27.13 -10.88 7.41
CA PHE A 205 -28.44 -11.09 6.79
C PHE A 205 -29.50 -10.19 7.43
N PRO A 206 -30.41 -9.59 6.64
CA PRO A 206 -31.56 -8.85 7.17
C PRO A 206 -32.55 -9.71 7.98
N ASN A 207 -32.54 -11.03 7.79
CA ASN A 207 -33.38 -11.98 8.51
C ASN A 207 -32.59 -13.23 8.94
N GLU A 208 -32.92 -13.80 10.12
CA GLU A 208 -32.26 -14.99 10.67
C GLU A 208 -32.85 -16.32 10.13
N MET A 209 -34.12 -16.29 9.76
CA MET A 209 -34.89 -17.45 9.32
C MET A 209 -35.75 -17.07 8.13
N CYS A 210 -36.12 -18.06 7.31
CA CYS A 210 -37.09 -17.86 6.25
C CYS A 210 -38.45 -17.50 6.87
N PRO A 211 -39.05 -16.34 6.54
CA PRO A 211 -40.37 -15.95 7.05
C PRO A 211 -41.49 -16.89 6.61
N MET A 212 -41.29 -17.66 5.54
CA MET A 212 -42.31 -18.52 4.95
C MET A 212 -42.30 -19.94 5.50
N SER A 213 -41.12 -20.53 5.64
CA SER A 213 -40.98 -21.91 6.11
C SER A 213 -40.55 -22.03 7.57
N GLY A 214 -40.13 -20.93 8.20
CA GLY A 214 -39.60 -20.94 9.57
C GLY A 214 -38.24 -21.65 9.72
N LYS A 215 -37.67 -22.18 8.63
CA LYS A 215 -36.34 -22.80 8.62
C LYS A 215 -35.27 -21.73 8.80
N LYS A 216 -34.20 -22.05 9.56
CA LYS A 216 -33.00 -21.22 9.61
C LYS A 216 -32.36 -21.16 8.23
N LEU A 217 -31.69 -20.05 7.91
CA LEU A 217 -31.07 -19.87 6.59
C LEU A 217 -30.16 -21.05 6.20
N VAL A 218 -29.42 -21.58 7.17
CA VAL A 218 -28.53 -22.75 7.01
C VAL A 218 -29.23 -24.05 6.64
N ASP A 219 -30.52 -24.18 6.96
CA ASP A 219 -31.29 -25.42 6.82
C ASP A 219 -32.34 -25.34 5.70
N ILE A 220 -32.40 -24.22 4.96
CA ILE A 220 -33.24 -24.06 3.76
C ILE A 220 -32.66 -24.90 2.63
N ASP A 221 -33.48 -25.59 1.83
CA ASP A 221 -32.96 -26.41 0.72
C ASP A 221 -32.45 -25.53 -0.45
N GLU A 222 -33.34 -24.71 -1.02
CA GLU A 222 -33.05 -23.79 -2.12
C GLU A 222 -33.19 -22.31 -1.67
N PRO A 223 -32.09 -21.67 -1.23
CA PRO A 223 -32.15 -20.30 -0.72
C PRO A 223 -32.20 -19.28 -1.85
N VAL A 224 -33.14 -18.35 -1.79
CA VAL A 224 -33.29 -17.23 -2.73
C VAL A 224 -33.36 -15.90 -2.00
N ALA A 225 -32.72 -14.86 -2.54
CA ALA A 225 -32.69 -13.52 -2.00
C ALA A 225 -33.47 -12.53 -2.87
N ASP A 226 -34.11 -11.55 -2.23
CA ASP A 226 -34.67 -10.38 -2.91
C ASP A 226 -33.63 -9.25 -3.11
N GLU A 227 -34.03 -8.17 -3.78
CA GLU A 227 -33.18 -7.00 -4.04
C GLU A 227 -32.71 -6.27 -2.76
N LYS A 228 -33.36 -6.52 -1.61
CA LYS A 228 -33.02 -5.95 -0.31
C LYS A 228 -32.21 -6.91 0.55
N GLY A 229 -31.88 -8.10 0.04
CA GLY A 229 -31.06 -9.10 0.70
C GLY A 229 -31.84 -10.01 1.66
N TYR A 230 -33.17 -9.96 1.71
CA TYR A 230 -33.94 -10.91 2.52
C TYR A 230 -33.95 -12.28 1.86
N VAL A 231 -33.69 -13.31 2.64
CA VAL A 231 -33.57 -14.69 2.15
C VAL A 231 -34.79 -15.53 2.46
N TYR A 232 -35.24 -16.29 1.47
CA TYR A 232 -36.40 -17.18 1.52
C TYR A 232 -36.05 -18.57 0.98
N GLU A 233 -36.91 -19.54 1.30
CA GLU A 233 -36.92 -20.84 0.63
C GLU A 233 -37.73 -20.75 -0.65
N ARG A 234 -37.12 -21.10 -1.80
CA ARG A 234 -37.68 -20.92 -3.14
C ARG A 234 -39.10 -21.46 -3.26
N ALA A 235 -39.31 -22.73 -2.93
CA ALA A 235 -40.63 -23.37 -3.03
C ALA A 235 -41.69 -22.65 -2.18
N ALA A 236 -41.32 -22.21 -0.96
CA ALA A 236 -42.25 -21.58 -0.04
C ALA A 236 -42.64 -20.15 -0.47
N ILE A 237 -41.68 -19.36 -0.97
CA ILE A 237 -41.96 -17.99 -1.43
C ILE A 237 -42.72 -17.98 -2.76
N GLU A 238 -42.38 -18.87 -3.69
CA GLU A 238 -43.08 -19.00 -4.97
C GLU A 238 -44.54 -19.41 -4.76
N ASP A 239 -44.79 -20.40 -3.88
CA ASP A 239 -46.15 -20.82 -3.54
C ASP A 239 -46.95 -19.72 -2.86
N TYR A 240 -46.31 -18.94 -1.98
CA TYR A 240 -46.99 -17.85 -1.28
C TYR A 240 -47.33 -16.69 -2.21
N ILE A 241 -46.42 -16.27 -3.10
CA ILE A 241 -46.70 -15.26 -4.12
C ILE A 241 -47.82 -15.75 -5.06
N ARG A 242 -47.83 -17.05 -5.41
CA ARG A 242 -48.89 -17.62 -6.24
C ARG A 242 -50.26 -17.53 -5.58
N ARG A 243 -50.36 -17.80 -4.27
CA ARG A 243 -51.63 -17.83 -3.49
C ARG A 243 -52.10 -16.44 -3.04
N ASN A 244 -51.18 -15.59 -2.59
CA ASN A 244 -51.48 -14.35 -1.89
C ASN A 244 -50.97 -13.09 -2.62
N GLY A 245 -50.21 -13.24 -3.69
CA GLY A 245 -49.70 -12.13 -4.49
C GLY A 245 -50.79 -11.42 -5.27
N LYS A 246 -50.67 -10.10 -5.35
CA LYS A 246 -51.54 -9.23 -6.14
C LYS A 246 -50.87 -8.93 -7.47
N PRO A 247 -51.62 -8.83 -8.59
CA PRO A 247 -51.03 -8.44 -9.86
C PRO A 247 -50.43 -7.03 -9.78
N GLU A 248 -49.22 -6.86 -10.29
CA GLU A 248 -48.53 -5.58 -10.39
C GLU A 248 -49.20 -4.72 -11.48
N GLY A 249 -49.63 -3.50 -11.14
CA GLY A 249 -50.21 -2.52 -12.08
C GLY A 249 -51.74 -2.41 -12.11
N ARG A 250 -52.24 -1.27 -12.64
CA ARG A 250 -53.69 -1.03 -12.85
C ARG A 250 -54.18 -1.89 -14.01
N GLY A 251 -54.88 -2.99 -13.71
CA GLY A 251 -55.56 -3.80 -14.72
C GLY A 251 -55.43 -5.32 -14.60
N GLY A 252 -54.71 -5.84 -13.59
CA GLY A 252 -54.74 -7.27 -13.27
C GLY A 252 -53.93 -8.20 -14.19
N ALA A 253 -53.19 -7.65 -15.16
CA ALA A 253 -52.42 -8.42 -16.15
C ALA A 253 -50.90 -8.51 -15.85
N GLY A 254 -50.41 -7.90 -14.77
CA GLY A 254 -49.00 -7.94 -14.39
C GLY A 254 -48.61 -9.14 -13.54
N GLU A 255 -47.30 -9.30 -13.30
CA GLU A 255 -46.74 -10.34 -12.44
C GLU A 255 -47.33 -10.25 -11.02
N LYS A 256 -47.52 -11.40 -10.36
CA LYS A 256 -47.95 -11.40 -8.97
C LYS A 256 -46.80 -10.92 -8.08
N VAL A 257 -47.06 -9.87 -7.33
CA VAL A 257 -46.16 -9.31 -6.32
C VAL A 257 -46.79 -9.37 -4.95
N MET A 258 -45.96 -9.52 -3.92
CA MET A 258 -46.39 -9.42 -2.53
C MET A 258 -45.59 -8.34 -1.81
N SER A 259 -46.17 -7.76 -0.76
CA SER A 259 -45.37 -7.00 0.21
C SER A 259 -44.44 -7.96 0.94
N CYS A 260 -43.21 -7.55 1.20
CA CYS A 260 -42.26 -8.34 1.98
C CYS A 260 -42.90 -8.79 3.30
N PRO A 261 -42.76 -10.07 3.69
CA PRO A 261 -43.44 -10.62 4.87
C PRO A 261 -42.75 -10.24 6.19
N VAL A 262 -41.62 -9.54 6.13
CA VAL A 262 -40.88 -9.09 7.32
C VAL A 262 -41.48 -7.79 7.86
N ALA A 263 -41.83 -7.79 9.14
CA ALA A 263 -42.40 -6.64 9.81
C ALA A 263 -41.49 -5.40 9.70
N GLY A 264 -42.08 -4.24 9.40
CA GLY A 264 -41.34 -2.98 9.26
C GLY A 264 -40.73 -2.73 7.88
N THR A 265 -40.97 -3.62 6.91
CA THR A 265 -40.57 -3.43 5.51
C THR A 265 -41.76 -3.05 4.63
N SER A 266 -41.49 -2.30 3.55
CA SER A 266 -42.53 -1.84 2.61
C SER A 266 -42.20 -2.17 1.15
N HIS A 267 -41.15 -2.96 0.89
CA HIS A 267 -40.78 -3.33 -0.48
C HIS A 267 -41.64 -4.49 -1.00
N GLN A 268 -41.72 -4.60 -2.32
CA GLN A 268 -42.44 -5.65 -3.00
C GLN A 268 -41.49 -6.74 -3.49
N VAL A 269 -41.93 -7.99 -3.40
CA VAL A 269 -41.20 -9.18 -3.82
C VAL A 269 -41.95 -9.83 -4.97
N ALA A 270 -41.22 -10.10 -6.05
CA ALA A 270 -41.70 -10.76 -7.27
C ALA A 270 -40.84 -12.00 -7.54
N VAL A 271 -41.41 -13.05 -8.15
CA VAL A 271 -40.66 -14.28 -8.44
C VAL A 271 -39.52 -14.01 -9.42
N SER A 272 -39.75 -13.16 -10.42
CA SER A 272 -38.73 -12.75 -11.41
C SER A 272 -37.53 -12.02 -10.80
N LYS A 273 -37.69 -11.40 -9.63
CA LYS A 273 -36.65 -10.62 -8.94
C LYS A 273 -35.87 -11.43 -7.91
N LEU A 274 -36.27 -12.68 -7.64
CA LEU A 274 -35.59 -13.56 -6.72
C LEU A 274 -34.35 -14.18 -7.37
N LYS A 275 -33.20 -14.02 -6.72
CA LYS A 275 -31.93 -14.60 -7.16
C LYS A 275 -31.50 -15.70 -6.20
N PRO A 276 -30.83 -16.78 -6.67
CA PRO A 276 -30.20 -17.74 -5.77
C PRO A 276 -29.24 -17.01 -4.81
N SER A 277 -29.35 -17.29 -3.51
CA SER A 277 -28.48 -16.64 -2.51
C SER A 277 -27.15 -17.39 -2.40
N ARG A 278 -26.11 -16.81 -2.97
CA ARG A 278 -24.73 -17.32 -2.87
C ARG A 278 -24.21 -17.23 -1.43
N GLU A 279 -24.70 -16.25 -0.67
CA GLU A 279 -24.31 -15.98 0.70
C GLU A 279 -24.76 -17.10 1.65
N VAL A 280 -25.99 -17.62 1.49
CA VAL A 280 -26.47 -18.76 2.28
C VAL A 280 -25.80 -20.06 1.87
N GLU A 281 -25.47 -20.24 0.58
CA GLU A 281 -24.66 -21.38 0.14
C GLU A 281 -23.25 -21.35 0.75
N LYS A 282 -22.62 -20.18 0.81
CA LYS A 282 -21.33 -19.96 1.49
C LYS A 282 -21.45 -20.30 2.98
N LEU A 283 -22.50 -19.83 3.65
CA LEU A 283 -22.77 -20.14 5.06
C LEU A 283 -22.90 -21.65 5.32
N LYS A 284 -23.62 -22.38 4.45
CA LYS A 284 -23.73 -23.85 4.54
C LYS A 284 -22.37 -24.54 4.38
N ARG A 285 -21.53 -24.08 3.45
CA ARG A 285 -20.17 -24.61 3.24
C ARG A 285 -19.27 -24.38 4.45
N LEU A 286 -19.32 -23.20 5.06
CA LEU A 286 -18.57 -22.87 6.27
C LEU A 286 -18.99 -23.76 7.45
N LYS A 287 -20.30 -23.92 7.67
CA LYS A 287 -20.83 -24.81 8.71
C LYS A 287 -20.40 -26.27 8.47
N ALA A 288 -20.42 -26.75 7.23
CA ALA A 288 -19.95 -28.09 6.88
C ALA A 288 -18.45 -28.29 7.18
N ARG A 289 -17.60 -27.29 6.89
CA ARG A 289 -16.17 -27.32 7.22
C ARG A 289 -15.94 -27.37 8.74
N GLN A 290 -16.64 -26.54 9.52
CA GLN A 290 -16.52 -26.54 10.98
C GLN A 290 -16.96 -27.88 11.60
N VAL A 291 -17.99 -28.53 11.05
CA VAL A 291 -18.43 -29.86 11.50
C VAL A 291 -17.36 -30.91 11.17
N GLY A 292 -16.73 -30.82 10.00
CA GLY A 292 -15.63 -31.71 9.60
C GLY A 292 -14.39 -31.57 10.50
N ASP A 293 -13.99 -30.34 10.83
CA ASP A 293 -12.85 -30.09 11.72
C ASP A 293 -13.13 -30.50 13.16
N LYS A 294 -14.37 -30.32 13.66
CA LYS A 294 -14.78 -30.81 14.98
C LYS A 294 -14.72 -32.34 15.06
N ARG A 295 -15.16 -33.05 14.02
CA ARG A 295 -15.06 -34.52 13.94
C ARG A 295 -13.60 -34.99 13.94
N ARG A 296 -12.75 -34.35 13.13
CA ARG A 296 -11.31 -34.67 13.11
C ARG A 296 -10.63 -34.44 14.45
N ARG A 297 -11.04 -33.41 15.20
CA ARG A 297 -10.53 -33.16 16.55
C ARG A 297 -11.04 -34.19 17.56
N SER A 298 -12.31 -34.57 17.52
CA SER A 298 -12.85 -35.62 18.39
C SER A 298 -12.23 -36.99 18.11
N ASP A 299 -12.00 -37.32 16.84
CA ASP A 299 -11.36 -38.59 16.45
C ASP A 299 -9.90 -38.65 16.97
N VAL A 300 -9.20 -37.53 17.00
CA VAL A 300 -7.84 -37.42 17.56
C VAL A 300 -7.86 -37.49 19.09
N GLU A 301 -8.84 -36.88 19.76
CA GLU A 301 -8.98 -36.93 21.22
C GLU A 301 -9.40 -38.33 21.73
N GLU A 302 -10.18 -39.08 20.95
CA GLU A 302 -10.57 -40.47 21.25
C GLU A 302 -9.39 -41.45 21.08
N ILE A 303 -8.48 -41.18 20.15
CA ILE A 303 -7.23 -41.97 19.99
C ILE A 303 -6.23 -41.71 21.13
N ILE A 304 -6.29 -40.54 21.77
CA ILE A 304 -5.33 -40.10 22.80
C ILE A 304 -5.84 -40.38 24.24
N SER A 305 -7.10 -40.76 24.42
CA SER A 305 -7.67 -41.11 25.72
C SER A 305 -7.71 -42.65 25.89
N PRO A 306 -6.86 -43.25 26.75
CA PRO A 306 -6.85 -44.69 27.02
C PRO A 306 -8.05 -45.17 27.86
#